data_AF-A0A3S6K742-F1
#
_entry.id   AF-A0A3S6K742-F1
#
_cell.length_a   1.000
_cell.length_b   1.000
_cell.length_c   1.000
_cell.angle_alpha   90.00
_cell.angle_beta   90.00
_cell.angle_gamma   90.00
#
_symmetry.space_group_name_H-M   'P 1'
#
loop_
_entity.id
_entity.type
_entity.pdbx_description
1 polymer ?
#
loop_
_entity_poly.entity_id
_entity_poly.type
_entity_poly.pdbx_seq_one_letter_code
_entity_poly.pdbx_strand_id
1 'polypeptide(L)'
;MYWSRSFLYGGKTQPFQVTFFEFFDDKPGISKKSIDQFIKRFEAQHYFLLKHNETLLSKLYKLGKRKTINIYLSKILTINYNIFEIIRFNHIRLYLIKTFRGRCHALGKPSRGQRTWSNAKNAYKCNNYIQNFIQNVKKINTKKPKKFKNLKNLKNSKSLKDLKTEFFKNKLKKKQPKLKMLIIKKKKNIWF
;
A
#
# COMPACT_ATOMS: atom_id res chain seq x y z
N MET A 1 -13.13 -19.13 -16.25
CA MET A 1 -12.32 -20.36 -16.35
C MET A 1 -11.32 -20.58 -15.20
N TYR A 2 -10.71 -19.55 -14.61
CA TYR A 2 -9.64 -19.72 -13.60
C TYR A 2 -10.06 -20.36 -12.26
N TRP A 3 -11.32 -20.20 -11.86
CA TRP A 3 -11.86 -20.60 -10.55
C TRP A 3 -11.93 -22.11 -10.30
N SER A 4 -11.75 -22.95 -11.31
CA SER A 4 -11.86 -24.41 -11.18
C SER A 4 -10.53 -25.14 -11.31
N ARG A 5 -9.51 -24.48 -11.90
CA ARG A 5 -8.19 -25.06 -12.18
C ARG A 5 -7.14 -24.69 -11.13
N SER A 6 -7.28 -23.54 -10.48
CA SER A 6 -6.27 -23.02 -9.55
C SER A 6 -6.92 -22.33 -8.36
N PHE A 7 -6.27 -22.36 -7.21
CA PHE A 7 -6.57 -21.54 -6.06
C PHE A 7 -6.26 -20.07 -6.34
N LEU A 8 -7.16 -19.19 -5.90
CA LEU A 8 -6.95 -17.75 -5.93
C LEU A 8 -6.54 -17.27 -4.53
N TYR A 9 -5.30 -16.81 -4.39
CA TYR A 9 -4.81 -16.33 -3.10
C TYR A 9 -3.69 -15.28 -3.27
N GLY A 10 -3.83 -14.14 -2.60
CA GLY A 10 -2.73 -13.20 -2.41
C GLY A 10 -2.14 -12.61 -3.69
N GLY A 11 -2.97 -12.38 -4.71
CA GLY A 11 -2.55 -11.88 -6.03
C GLY A 11 -2.00 -12.95 -6.97
N LYS A 12 -1.99 -14.23 -6.55
CA LYS A 12 -1.41 -15.34 -7.31
C LYS A 12 -2.40 -16.47 -7.50
N THR A 13 -2.20 -17.21 -8.59
CA THR A 13 -2.93 -18.46 -8.87
C THR A 13 -2.02 -19.65 -8.59
N GLN A 14 -2.48 -20.61 -7.78
CA GLN A 14 -1.73 -21.84 -7.48
C GLN A 14 -2.52 -23.06 -7.97
N PRO A 15 -1.92 -24.03 -8.67
CA PRO A 15 -2.65 -25.23 -9.11
C PRO A 15 -3.17 -26.04 -7.92
N PHE A 16 -4.26 -26.81 -8.12
CA PHE A 16 -4.76 -27.80 -7.14
C PHE A 16 -3.87 -29.07 -7.04
N GLN A 17 -2.69 -29.05 -7.65
CA GLN A 17 -1.67 -30.09 -7.58
C GLN A 17 -0.74 -29.88 -6.38
N VAL A 18 -1.32 -29.46 -5.26
CA VAL A 18 -0.62 -29.31 -3.98
C VAL A 18 -1.41 -30.04 -2.91
N THR A 19 -0.70 -30.47 -1.86
CA THR A 19 -1.34 -31.07 -0.69
C THR A 19 -2.05 -29.99 0.13
N PHE A 20 -2.91 -30.41 1.05
CA PHE A 20 -3.59 -29.48 1.95
C PHE A 20 -2.60 -28.70 2.82
N PHE A 21 -1.61 -29.39 3.39
CA PHE A 21 -0.60 -28.78 4.25
C PHE A 21 0.28 -27.79 3.48
N GLU A 22 0.78 -28.15 2.29
CA GLU A 22 1.51 -27.23 1.41
C GLU A 22 0.69 -25.98 1.07
N PHE A 23 -0.63 -26.13 0.88
CA PHE A 23 -1.47 -24.98 0.58
C PHE A 23 -1.70 -24.07 1.78
N PHE A 24 -1.80 -24.60 3.00
CA PHE A 24 -2.20 -23.80 4.17
C PHE A 24 -1.03 -23.39 5.08
N ASP A 25 0.03 -24.18 5.20
CA ASP A 25 1.17 -23.89 6.09
C ASP A 25 2.06 -22.78 5.53
N ASP A 26 2.27 -22.76 4.21
CA ASP A 26 3.15 -21.78 3.56
C ASP A 26 2.49 -20.39 3.38
N LYS A 27 1.20 -20.23 3.71
CA LYS A 27 0.44 -19.04 3.34
C LYS A 27 0.32 -18.02 4.48
N PRO A 28 0.87 -16.82 4.30
CA PRO A 28 0.88 -15.81 5.36
C PRO A 28 -0.53 -15.32 5.70
N GLY A 29 -0.87 -15.31 6.98
CA GLY A 29 -2.17 -14.81 7.44
C GLY A 29 -3.30 -15.85 7.42
N ILE A 30 -3.02 -17.11 7.10
CA ILE A 30 -3.89 -18.23 7.46
C ILE A 30 -3.34 -18.83 8.76
N SER A 31 -4.15 -18.80 9.81
CA SER A 31 -3.80 -19.39 11.11
C SER A 31 -4.39 -20.78 11.27
N LYS A 32 -3.86 -21.57 12.22
CA LYS A 32 -4.42 -22.88 12.59
C LYS A 32 -5.94 -22.84 12.82
N LYS A 33 -6.44 -21.81 13.51
CA LYS A 33 -7.89 -21.61 13.73
C LYS A 33 -8.66 -21.45 12.41
N SER A 34 -8.09 -20.74 11.44
CA SER A 34 -8.71 -20.54 10.13
C SER A 34 -8.74 -21.86 9.34
N ILE A 35 -7.67 -22.66 9.47
CA ILE A 35 -7.59 -24.01 8.92
C ILE A 35 -8.66 -24.90 9.55
N ASP A 36 -8.78 -24.92 10.88
CA ASP A 36 -9.79 -25.71 11.58
C ASP A 36 -11.22 -25.34 11.14
N GLN A 37 -11.50 -24.04 10.97
CA GLN A 37 -12.77 -23.56 10.44
C GLN A 37 -13.01 -23.99 9.00
N PHE A 38 -11.97 -23.97 8.16
CA PHE A 38 -12.04 -24.46 6.79
C PHE A 38 -12.36 -25.96 6.76
N ILE A 39 -11.65 -26.75 7.57
CA ILE A 39 -11.84 -28.21 7.66
C ILE A 39 -13.27 -28.52 8.08
N LYS A 40 -13.79 -27.84 9.12
CA LYS A 40 -15.18 -28.00 9.56
C LYS A 40 -16.17 -27.60 8.47
N ARG A 41 -15.93 -26.48 7.77
CA ARG A 41 -16.84 -25.97 6.73
C ARG A 41 -16.97 -26.89 5.52
N PHE A 42 -15.89 -27.56 5.14
CA PHE A 42 -15.86 -28.46 3.98
C PHE A 42 -15.90 -29.95 4.37
N GLU A 43 -16.19 -30.25 5.64
CA GLU A 43 -16.24 -31.60 6.21
C GLU A 43 -14.96 -32.40 5.89
N ALA A 44 -13.82 -31.70 5.83
CA ALA A 44 -12.56 -32.29 5.43
C ALA A 44 -11.94 -33.21 6.50
N GLN A 45 -12.52 -33.20 7.72
CA GLN A 45 -12.05 -33.95 8.88
C GLN A 45 -11.88 -35.45 8.60
N HIS A 46 -12.81 -36.06 7.86
CA HIS A 46 -12.77 -37.48 7.53
C HIS A 46 -11.55 -37.84 6.68
N TYR A 47 -11.09 -36.93 5.83
CA TYR A 47 -9.93 -37.18 4.98
C TYR A 47 -8.62 -37.15 5.77
N PHE A 48 -8.50 -36.27 6.78
CA PHE A 48 -7.33 -36.25 7.66
C PHE A 48 -7.29 -37.46 8.60
N LEU A 49 -8.45 -37.94 9.06
CA LEU A 49 -8.55 -39.13 9.91
C LEU A 49 -8.07 -40.41 9.19
N LEU A 50 -8.26 -40.49 7.87
CA LEU A 50 -7.84 -41.63 7.05
C LEU A 50 -6.33 -41.62 6.67
N LYS A 51 -5.51 -40.77 7.31
CA LYS A 51 -4.05 -40.64 7.04
C LYS A 51 -3.68 -40.29 5.59
N HIS A 52 -4.56 -39.62 4.86
CA HIS A 52 -4.29 -39.19 3.49
C HIS A 52 -3.63 -37.80 3.41
N ASN A 53 -2.63 -37.53 4.26
CA ASN A 53 -1.99 -36.21 4.36
C ASN A 53 -1.28 -35.79 3.07
N GLU A 54 -0.82 -36.76 2.28
CA GLU A 54 -0.11 -36.55 1.01
C GLU A 54 -1.05 -36.48 -0.21
N THR A 55 -2.36 -36.62 0.00
CA THR A 55 -3.30 -36.58 -1.13
C THR A 55 -3.44 -35.17 -1.68
N LEU A 56 -3.27 -35.06 -3.00
CA LEU A 56 -3.42 -33.81 -3.72
C LEU A 56 -4.86 -33.31 -3.61
N LEU A 57 -5.04 -32.02 -3.40
CA LEU A 57 -6.36 -31.37 -3.32
C LEU A 57 -7.20 -31.58 -4.58
N SER A 58 -6.54 -31.71 -5.73
CA SER A 58 -7.20 -32.07 -6.99
C SER A 58 -7.86 -33.45 -6.94
N LYS A 59 -7.24 -34.45 -6.31
CA LYS A 59 -7.85 -35.78 -6.16
C LYS A 59 -8.98 -35.77 -5.13
N LEU A 60 -8.83 -34.99 -4.06
CA LEU A 60 -9.82 -34.88 -2.99
C LEU A 60 -11.13 -34.20 -3.43
N TYR A 61 -11.03 -33.13 -4.22
CA TYR A 61 -12.20 -32.32 -4.56
C TYR A 61 -12.54 -32.40 -6.05
N LYS A 62 -13.79 -32.77 -6.35
CA LYS A 62 -14.38 -32.63 -7.69
C LYS A 62 -14.43 -31.15 -8.11
N LEU A 63 -14.48 -30.90 -9.42
CA LEU A 63 -14.45 -29.55 -10.01
C LEU A 63 -15.45 -28.57 -9.38
N GLY A 64 -16.67 -29.04 -9.08
CA GLY A 64 -17.70 -28.24 -8.41
C GLY A 64 -17.28 -27.77 -7.02
N LYS A 65 -16.77 -28.68 -6.19
CA LYS A 65 -16.27 -28.34 -4.83
C LYS A 65 -15.07 -27.38 -4.88
N ARG A 66 -14.16 -27.53 -5.86
CA ARG A 66 -13.02 -26.61 -6.06
C ARG A 66 -13.47 -25.16 -6.28
N LYS A 67 -14.51 -24.96 -7.10
CA LYS A 67 -15.09 -23.63 -7.33
C LYS A 67 -15.66 -23.04 -6.03
N THR A 68 -16.38 -23.84 -5.25
CA THR A 68 -16.92 -23.42 -3.95
C THR A 68 -15.82 -23.04 -2.96
N ILE A 69 -14.72 -23.79 -2.94
CA ILE A 69 -13.56 -23.47 -2.11
C ILE A 69 -12.97 -22.12 -2.52
N ASN A 70 -12.78 -21.86 -3.82
CA ASN A 70 -12.29 -20.56 -4.28
C ASN A 70 -13.23 -19.41 -3.96
N ILE A 71 -14.54 -19.61 -4.07
CA ILE A 71 -15.54 -18.62 -3.63
C ILE A 71 -15.41 -18.36 -2.14
N TYR A 72 -15.25 -19.40 -1.32
CA TYR A 72 -15.04 -19.25 0.11
C TYR A 72 -13.75 -18.48 0.42
N LEU A 73 -12.62 -18.89 -0.16
CA LEU A 73 -11.33 -18.22 0.04
C LEU A 73 -11.37 -16.76 -0.43
N SER A 74 -12.07 -16.46 -1.52
CA SER A 74 -12.23 -15.08 -2.02
C SER A 74 -12.98 -14.15 -1.07
N LYS A 75 -13.84 -14.70 -0.20
CA LYS A 75 -14.57 -13.91 0.80
C LYS A 75 -13.73 -13.61 2.03
N ILE A 76 -12.80 -14.50 2.36
CA ILE A 76 -11.97 -14.38 3.57
C ILE A 76 -10.66 -13.65 3.27
N LEU A 77 -10.11 -13.89 2.08
CA LEU A 77 -8.77 -13.50 1.73
C LEU A 77 -8.81 -12.59 0.50
N THR A 78 -7.90 -11.62 0.49
CA THR A 78 -7.75 -10.74 -0.66
C THR A 78 -7.19 -11.52 -1.85
N ILE A 79 -7.98 -11.60 -2.91
CA ILE A 79 -7.55 -12.23 -4.16
C ILE A 79 -6.44 -11.41 -4.83
N ASN A 80 -6.48 -10.08 -4.74
CA ASN A 80 -5.66 -9.21 -5.57
C ASN A 80 -4.28 -8.90 -4.96
N TYR A 81 -4.20 -8.84 -3.63
CA TYR A 81 -3.00 -8.39 -2.94
C TYR A 81 -2.56 -9.40 -1.90
N ASN A 82 -1.25 -9.56 -1.78
CA ASN A 82 -0.65 -10.31 -0.69
C ASN A 82 -0.82 -9.53 0.63
N ILE A 83 -0.99 -10.23 1.75
CA ILE A 83 -1.16 -9.64 3.08
C ILE A 83 0.00 -8.69 3.44
N PHE A 84 1.24 -9.03 3.05
CA PHE A 84 2.40 -8.17 3.27
C PHE A 84 2.30 -6.83 2.53
N GLU A 85 1.72 -6.83 1.33
CA GLU A 85 1.51 -5.60 0.57
C GLU A 85 0.43 -4.74 1.22
N ILE A 86 -0.65 -5.36 1.71
CA ILE A 86 -1.71 -4.66 2.46
C ILE A 86 -1.14 -4.00 3.71
N ILE A 87 -0.33 -4.74 4.49
CA ILE A 87 0.36 -4.21 5.67
C ILE A 87 1.27 -3.04 5.26
N ARG A 88 2.06 -3.19 4.20
CA ARG A 88 2.92 -2.13 3.66
C ARG A 88 2.11 -0.88 3.28
N PHE A 89 1.01 -1.03 2.55
CA PHE A 89 0.15 0.09 2.16
C PHE A 89 -0.49 0.77 3.37
N ASN A 90 -0.89 0.02 4.39
CA ASN A 90 -1.39 0.59 5.64
C ASN A 90 -0.34 1.44 6.35
N HIS A 91 0.92 0.99 6.42
CA HIS A 91 2.01 1.78 6.97
C HIS A 91 2.29 3.05 6.16
N ILE A 92 2.31 2.94 4.82
CA ILE A 92 2.48 4.10 3.94
C ILE A 92 1.33 5.10 4.15
N ARG A 93 0.08 4.63 4.23
CA ARG A 93 -1.09 5.47 4.50
C ARG A 93 -0.94 6.24 5.80
N LEU A 94 -0.55 5.57 6.89
CA LEU A 94 -0.32 6.21 8.19
C LEU A 94 0.72 7.33 8.11
N TYR A 95 1.77 7.16 7.30
CA TYR A 95 2.78 8.17 7.06
C TYR A 95 2.26 9.34 6.20
N LEU A 96 1.53 9.06 5.12
CA LEU A 96 0.97 10.09 4.24
C LEU A 96 -0.02 11.00 4.96
N ILE A 97 -0.83 10.45 5.87
CA ILE A 97 -1.77 11.21 6.72
C ILE A 97 -1.03 11.91 7.89
N LYS A 98 0.30 11.81 7.95
CA LYS A 98 1.19 12.49 8.92
C LYS A 98 0.92 12.14 10.39
N THR A 99 0.39 10.95 10.66
CA THR A 99 0.14 10.45 12.02
C THR A 99 1.43 10.23 12.81
N PHE A 100 1.37 10.27 14.15
CA PHE A 100 2.50 9.95 15.02
C PHE A 100 3.14 8.59 14.68
N ARG A 101 2.32 7.53 14.55
CA ARG A 101 2.79 6.19 14.20
C ARG A 101 3.51 6.17 12.85
N GLY A 102 2.96 6.84 11.84
CA GLY A 102 3.60 6.97 10.53
C GLY A 102 4.98 7.63 10.59
N ARG A 103 5.12 8.69 11.39
CA ARG A 103 6.42 9.35 11.62
C ARG A 103 7.41 8.44 12.35
N CYS A 104 6.97 7.72 13.39
CA CYS A 104 7.83 6.76 14.08
C CYS A 104 8.36 5.69 13.14
N HIS A 105 7.50 5.09 12.31
CA HIS A 105 7.92 4.10 11.31
C HIS A 105 8.88 4.69 10.27
N ALA A 106 8.70 5.93 9.82
CA ALA A 106 9.65 6.60 8.93
C ALA A 106 11.03 6.81 9.57
N LEU A 107 11.06 7.12 10.87
CA LEU A 107 12.30 7.31 11.64
C LEU A 107 12.93 6.01 12.14
N GLY A 108 12.29 4.86 11.96
CA GLY A 108 12.74 3.59 12.55
C GLY A 108 12.56 3.51 14.07
N LYS A 109 11.69 4.33 14.66
CA LYS A 109 11.41 4.35 16.10
C LYS A 109 10.23 3.44 16.46
N PRO A 110 10.15 2.92 17.70
CA PRO A 110 8.96 2.19 18.15
C PRO A 110 7.71 3.10 18.12
N SER A 111 6.56 2.53 17.74
CA SER A 111 5.31 3.27 17.52
C SER A 111 4.26 3.12 18.62
N ARG A 112 4.52 2.26 19.62
CA ARG A 112 3.59 1.92 20.72
C ARG A 112 4.01 2.47 22.09
N GLY A 113 4.71 3.60 22.13
CA GLY A 113 5.12 4.24 23.39
C GLY A 113 6.23 3.51 24.15
N GLN A 114 6.96 2.61 23.49
CA GLN A 114 8.12 1.93 24.10
C GLN A 114 9.27 2.93 24.29
N ARG A 115 10.09 2.72 25.32
CA ARG A 115 11.28 3.53 25.62
C ARG A 115 12.24 3.55 24.42
N THR A 116 12.78 4.71 24.08
CA THR A 116 13.74 4.88 22.97
C THR A 116 15.17 5.10 23.43
N TRP A 117 15.40 5.35 24.72
CA TRP A 117 16.73 5.59 25.26
C TRP A 117 17.60 4.31 25.28
N SER A 118 16.96 3.15 25.40
CA SER A 118 17.57 1.83 25.31
C SER A 118 16.67 0.88 24.51
N ASN A 119 17.21 -0.22 23.97
CA ASN A 119 16.47 -1.34 23.38
C ASN A 119 15.54 -1.04 22.18
N ALA A 120 15.78 0.05 21.44
CA ALA A 120 15.03 0.36 20.21
C ALA A 120 15.64 -0.23 18.91
N LYS A 121 16.74 -1.00 19.01
CA LYS A 121 17.49 -1.50 17.85
C LYS A 121 16.63 -2.33 16.89
N ASN A 122 15.73 -3.16 17.42
CA ASN A 122 14.88 -4.01 16.59
C ASN A 122 13.88 -3.18 15.76
N ALA A 123 13.28 -2.16 16.37
CA ALA A 123 12.38 -1.26 15.66
C ALA A 123 13.09 -0.55 14.49
N TYR A 124 14.35 -0.15 14.69
CA TYR A 124 15.15 0.48 13.64
C TYR A 124 15.44 -0.47 12.48
N LYS A 125 15.78 -1.74 12.76
CA LYS A 125 16.04 -2.76 11.73
C LYS A 125 14.77 -3.16 10.96
N CYS A 126 13.65 -3.37 11.67
CA CYS A 126 12.43 -3.93 11.08
C CYS A 126 11.53 -2.88 10.41
N ASN A 127 11.54 -1.61 10.84
CA ASN A 127 10.69 -0.56 10.28
C ASN A 127 11.26 0.05 8.98
N ASN A 128 11.61 -0.80 8.01
CA ASN A 128 12.26 -0.37 6.77
C ASN A 128 11.27 0.01 5.65
N TYR A 129 10.01 -0.45 5.71
CA TYR A 129 9.04 -0.26 4.61
C TYR A 129 8.84 1.20 4.22
N ILE A 130 8.66 2.09 5.20
CA ILE A 130 8.41 3.51 4.94
C ILE A 130 9.70 4.20 4.49
N GLN A 131 10.86 3.82 5.06
CA GLN A 131 12.15 4.37 4.65
C GLN A 131 12.43 4.04 3.18
N ASN A 132 12.24 2.79 2.78
CA ASN A 132 12.38 2.34 1.39
C ASN A 132 11.40 3.07 0.47
N PHE A 133 10.14 3.24 0.89
CA PHE A 133 9.16 4.03 0.15
C PHE A 133 9.62 5.48 -0.06
N ILE A 134 10.05 6.18 1.00
CA ILE A 134 10.55 7.56 0.92
C ILE A 134 11.76 7.65 -0.01
N GLN A 135 12.71 6.72 0.09
CA GLN A 135 13.89 6.67 -0.78
C GLN A 135 13.48 6.48 -2.25
N ASN A 136 12.52 5.60 -2.53
CA ASN A 136 12.03 5.36 -3.88
C ASN A 136 11.32 6.60 -4.46
N VAL A 137 10.49 7.28 -3.66
CA VAL A 137 9.85 8.55 -4.08
C VAL A 137 10.89 9.63 -4.33
N LYS A 138 11.91 9.75 -3.48
CA LYS A 138 13.04 10.68 -3.70
C LYS A 138 13.74 10.38 -5.03
N LYS A 139 14.05 9.11 -5.33
CA LYS A 139 14.68 8.69 -6.60
C LYS A 139 13.82 9.06 -7.82
N ILE A 140 12.49 8.93 -7.71
CA ILE A 140 11.57 9.32 -8.79
C ILE A 140 11.61 10.84 -9.00
N ASN A 141 11.57 11.63 -7.92
CA ASN A 141 11.57 13.09 -8.00
C ASN A 141 12.92 13.68 -8.42
N THR A 142 14.04 13.03 -8.10
CA THR A 142 15.39 13.50 -8.46
C THR A 142 15.79 13.15 -9.90
N LYS A 143 15.12 12.19 -10.54
CA LYS A 143 15.23 11.96 -11.99
C LYS A 143 14.64 13.16 -12.73
N LYS A 144 15.43 14.24 -12.87
CA LYS A 144 15.11 15.37 -13.74
C LYS A 144 14.76 14.82 -15.13
N PRO A 145 13.70 15.31 -15.79
CA PRO A 145 13.36 14.85 -17.13
C PRO A 145 14.56 15.07 -18.05
N LYS A 146 15.05 13.99 -18.68
CA LYS A 146 16.16 14.02 -19.65
C LYS A 146 15.96 15.06 -20.77
N LYS A 147 14.71 15.50 -21.01
CA LYS A 147 14.34 16.55 -21.97
C LYS A 147 15.02 17.92 -21.73
N PHE A 148 15.55 18.22 -20.54
CA PHE A 148 16.30 19.47 -20.32
C PHE A 148 17.79 19.41 -20.69
N LYS A 149 18.34 18.24 -21.06
CA LYS A 149 19.72 18.16 -21.55
C LYS A 149 19.86 18.63 -23.00
N ASN A 150 18.86 18.43 -23.85
CA ASN A 150 18.89 18.90 -25.24
C ASN A 150 18.65 20.41 -25.38
N LEU A 151 18.00 21.05 -24.40
CA LEU A 151 17.86 22.51 -24.34
C LEU A 151 19.19 23.23 -24.04
N LYS A 152 20.22 22.52 -23.52
CA LYS A 152 21.56 23.11 -23.37
C LYS A 152 22.34 23.19 -24.69
N ASN A 153 21.91 22.48 -25.74
CA ASN A 153 22.47 22.62 -27.09
C ASN A 153 21.76 23.73 -27.90
N LEU A 154 20.63 24.26 -27.39
CA LEU A 154 19.96 25.47 -27.90
C LEU A 154 20.52 26.77 -27.29
N LYS A 155 21.77 26.74 -26.81
CA LYS A 155 22.48 27.87 -26.18
C LYS A 155 22.98 28.95 -27.15
N ASN A 156 22.54 28.94 -28.41
CA ASN A 156 22.63 30.12 -29.29
C ASN A 156 21.38 31.00 -29.24
N SER A 157 20.38 30.64 -28.43
CA SER A 157 19.21 31.48 -28.17
C SER A 157 19.24 31.95 -26.72
N LYS A 158 19.10 33.28 -26.53
CA LYS A 158 19.03 34.08 -25.29
C LYS A 158 19.07 33.32 -23.97
N SER A 159 19.95 33.76 -23.07
CA SER A 159 20.20 33.07 -21.81
C SER A 159 18.91 32.89 -21.00
N LEU A 160 18.78 31.76 -20.32
CA LEU A 160 17.63 31.43 -19.46
C LEU A 160 17.43 32.44 -18.30
N LYS A 161 18.43 33.29 -18.04
CA LYS A 161 18.33 34.44 -17.13
C LYS A 161 17.53 35.59 -17.76
N ASP A 162 17.71 35.83 -19.05
CA ASP A 162 17.03 36.89 -19.82
C ASP A 162 15.53 36.59 -20.00
N LEU A 163 15.19 35.31 -20.24
CA LEU A 163 13.79 34.89 -20.32
C LEU A 163 13.06 35.00 -18.97
N LYS A 164 13.76 34.73 -17.85
CA LYS A 164 13.16 34.89 -16.52
C LYS A 164 12.96 36.37 -16.19
N THR A 165 13.92 37.24 -16.49
CA THR A 165 13.77 38.68 -16.23
C THR A 165 12.66 39.31 -17.07
N GLU A 166 12.48 38.91 -18.33
CA GLU A 166 11.33 39.34 -19.16
C GLU A 166 9.99 38.83 -18.61
N PHE A 167 9.92 37.56 -18.18
CA PHE A 167 8.68 36.99 -17.61
C PHE A 167 8.27 37.70 -16.31
N PHE A 168 9.23 38.00 -15.43
CA PHE A 168 8.95 38.73 -14.19
C PHE A 168 8.59 40.20 -14.44
N LYS A 169 9.25 40.87 -15.41
CA LYS A 169 8.88 42.25 -15.82
C LYS A 169 7.46 42.32 -16.38
N ASN A 170 7.02 41.32 -17.15
CA ASN A 170 5.66 41.29 -17.69
C ASN A 170 4.60 40.91 -16.64
N LYS A 171 4.95 40.14 -15.61
CA LYS A 171 4.03 39.81 -14.51
C LYS A 171 3.81 40.97 -13.54
N LEU A 172 4.84 41.79 -13.29
CA LEU A 172 4.77 42.95 -12.40
C LEU A 172 4.00 44.15 -13.00
N LYS A 173 3.84 44.22 -14.33
CA LYS A 173 3.08 45.30 -14.99
C LYS A 173 1.56 45.14 -14.93
N LYS A 174 1.01 44.01 -14.47
CA LYS A 174 -0.42 43.88 -14.22
C LYS A 174 -0.77 44.61 -12.92
N LYS A 175 -1.15 45.90 -13.03
CA LYS A 175 -1.73 46.67 -11.92
C LYS A 175 -2.84 45.83 -11.29
N GLN A 176 -2.68 45.48 -10.01
CA GLN A 176 -3.72 44.76 -9.28
C GLN A 176 -5.01 45.60 -9.31
N PRO A 177 -6.19 44.99 -9.50
CA PRO A 177 -7.45 45.72 -9.40
C PRO A 177 -7.55 46.29 -7.99
N LYS A 178 -7.79 47.60 -7.87
CA LYS A 178 -8.02 48.25 -6.56
C LYS A 178 -9.27 47.61 -5.96
N LEU A 179 -9.08 46.76 -4.95
CA LEU A 179 -10.18 46.27 -4.13
C LEU A 179 -10.81 47.48 -3.45
N LYS A 180 -11.99 47.92 -3.92
CA LYS A 180 -12.82 48.87 -3.18
C LYS A 180 -13.22 48.17 -1.88
N MET A 181 -12.67 48.59 -0.75
CA MET A 181 -13.15 48.11 0.55
C MET A 181 -14.59 48.56 0.72
N LEU A 182 -15.53 47.61 0.71
CA LEU A 182 -16.85 47.82 1.25
C LEU A 182 -16.72 47.86 2.77
N ILE A 183 -16.71 49.07 3.33
CA ILE A 183 -16.79 49.29 4.78
C ILE A 183 -18.21 48.88 5.19
N ILE A 184 -18.37 47.63 5.62
CA ILE A 184 -19.62 47.18 6.26
C ILE A 184 -19.63 47.84 7.64
N LYS A 185 -20.43 48.91 7.80
CA LYS A 185 -20.71 49.51 9.11
C LYS A 185 -21.35 48.42 9.98
N LYS A 186 -20.62 47.96 11.02
CA LYS A 186 -21.21 47.13 12.08
C LYS A 186 -22.35 47.93 12.72
N LYS A 187 -23.59 47.47 12.57
CA LYS A 187 -24.69 47.93 13.42
C LYS A 187 -24.33 47.57 14.86
N LYS A 188 -24.17 48.59 15.71
CA LYS A 188 -24.15 48.39 17.17
C LYS A 188 -25.57 47.95 17.55
N ASN A 189 -25.71 46.75 18.10
CA ASN A 189 -26.90 46.38 18.84
C ASN A 189 -26.92 47.25 20.10
N ILE A 190 -27.80 48.24 20.12
CA ILE A 190 -28.18 48.99 21.31
C ILE A 190 -29.23 48.12 21.99
N TRP A 191 -28.86 47.54 23.12
CA TRP A 191 -29.79 47.10 24.15
C TRP A 191 -29.55 48.02 25.34
N PHE A 192 -30.66 48.59 25.82
CA PHE A 192 -30.84 49.73 26.72
C PHE A 192 -30.71 51.10 26.05
#